data_AF-A0A6P8ZY90-F1
#
_entry.id   AF-A0A6P8ZY90-F1
#
_cell.length_a   1.000
_cell.length_b   1.000
_cell.length_c   1.000
_cell.angle_alpha   90.00
_cell.angle_beta   90.00
_cell.angle_gamma   90.00
#
_symmetry.space_group_name_H-M   'P 1'
#
loop_
_entity.id
_entity.type
_entity.pdbx_description
1 polymer ?
#
loop_
_entity_poly.entity_id
_entity_poly.type
_entity_poly.pdbx_seq_one_letter_code
_entity_poly.pdbx_strand_id
1 'polypeptide(L)'
;MNTCILLVVAVAACLVPSAMSACNSRQLDNLEKQLTICGRNLPVQQYGGSWQWSRSVTSTMKKESTCNLNNAPDHFQAALENSNIGKASVDRAVTCIKNAIRYSVCC
;
A
#
# COMPACT_ATOMS: atom_id res chain seq x y z
N MET A 1 25.21 -24.48 -36.06
CA MET A 1 25.22 -23.15 -36.71
C MET A 1 23.94 -22.46 -36.25
N ASN A 2 24.01 -21.56 -35.25
CA ASN A 2 24.17 -20.10 -35.40
C ASN A 2 23.01 -19.52 -36.25
N THR A 3 22.17 -18.57 -35.84
CA THR A 3 22.24 -17.58 -34.76
C THR A 3 20.84 -16.97 -34.66
N CYS A 4 20.23 -16.85 -33.47
CA CYS A 4 19.13 -15.90 -33.26
C CYS A 4 19.66 -14.73 -32.46
N ILE A 5 19.56 -13.57 -33.11
CA ILE A 5 20.17 -12.29 -32.80
C ILE A 5 19.69 -11.77 -31.45
N LEU A 6 20.65 -11.50 -30.56
CA LEU A 6 20.49 -10.67 -29.39
C LEU A 6 20.18 -9.24 -29.84
N LEU A 7 18.98 -8.75 -29.57
CA LEU A 7 18.67 -7.33 -29.62
C LEU A 7 18.01 -6.89 -28.32
N VAL A 8 18.92 -6.41 -27.47
CA VAL A 8 18.77 -5.54 -26.31
C VAL A 8 17.58 -4.59 -26.44
N VAL A 9 16.58 -4.74 -25.57
CA VAL A 9 15.72 -3.61 -25.18
C VAL A 9 15.85 -3.48 -23.67
N ALA A 10 16.68 -2.51 -23.30
CA ALA A 10 16.76 -1.83 -22.01
C ALA A 10 16.21 -2.59 -20.81
N VAL A 11 17.12 -3.20 -20.05
CA VAL A 11 16.96 -3.36 -18.60
C VAL A 11 16.76 -1.95 -18.07
N ALA A 12 15.51 -1.53 -17.94
CA ALA A 12 15.14 -0.26 -17.33
C ALA A 12 15.65 -0.32 -15.89
N ALA A 13 16.78 0.35 -15.68
CA ALA A 13 17.36 0.72 -14.41
C ALA A 13 17.27 -0.37 -13.34
N CYS A 14 18.36 -1.12 -13.18
CA CYS A 14 18.75 -1.63 -11.88
C CYS A 14 18.43 -0.57 -10.83
N LEU A 15 17.50 -0.90 -9.94
CA LEU A 15 17.46 -0.55 -8.52
C LEU A 15 18.66 0.32 -8.13
N VAL A 16 18.61 1.61 -8.47
CA VAL A 16 19.31 2.60 -7.67
C VAL A 16 18.77 2.39 -6.26
N PRO A 17 19.60 2.43 -5.21
CA PRO A 17 19.06 2.73 -3.90
C PRO A 17 18.42 4.10 -4.10
N SER A 18 17.12 4.10 -4.41
CA SER A 18 16.32 5.31 -4.42
C SER A 18 16.61 5.86 -3.05
N ALA A 19 17.36 6.96 -3.00
CA ALA A 19 17.57 7.75 -1.79
C ALA A 19 16.22 7.70 -1.12
N MET A 20 16.11 6.96 -0.01
CA MET A 20 14.82 6.54 0.49
C MET A 20 14.16 7.81 0.97
N SER A 21 13.41 8.43 0.06
CA SER A 21 12.88 9.77 0.20
C SER A 21 11.49 9.60 0.78
N ALA A 22 11.02 10.59 1.54
CA ALA A 22 9.64 10.62 1.99
C ALA A 22 8.67 10.37 0.83
N CYS A 23 7.53 9.74 1.11
CA CYS A 23 6.55 9.46 0.07
C CYS A 23 6.08 10.75 -0.60
N ASN A 24 6.10 10.76 -1.93
CA ASN A 24 5.54 11.89 -2.67
C ASN A 24 4.01 11.87 -2.59
N SER A 25 3.38 13.01 -2.87
CA SER A 25 1.93 13.19 -2.75
C SER A 25 1.13 12.21 -3.62
N ARG A 26 1.64 11.80 -4.78
CA ARG A 26 0.95 10.86 -5.68
C ARG A 26 0.98 9.43 -5.15
N GLN A 27 2.10 9.02 -4.55
CA GLN A 27 2.20 7.71 -3.86
C GLN A 27 1.22 7.64 -2.68
N LEU A 28 1.14 8.72 -1.89
CA LEU A 28 0.23 8.79 -0.75
C LEU A 28 -1.25 8.81 -1.20
N ASP A 29 -1.59 9.57 -2.24
CA ASP A 29 -2.96 9.61 -2.77
C ASP A 29 -3.41 8.24 -3.31
N ASN A 30 -2.53 7.56 -4.07
CA ASN A 30 -2.81 6.20 -4.53
C ASN A 30 -2.98 5.23 -3.36
N LEU A 31 -2.11 5.32 -2.33
CA LEU A 31 -2.21 4.48 -1.15
C LEU A 31 -3.52 4.72 -0.38
N GLU A 32 -3.93 5.98 -0.18
CA GLU A 32 -5.19 6.35 0.48
C GLU A 32 -6.40 5.74 -0.23
N LYS A 33 -6.40 5.75 -1.56
CA LYS A 33 -7.45 5.12 -2.37
C LYS A 33 -7.49 3.60 -2.16
N GLN A 34 -6.35 2.92 -2.20
CA GLN A 34 -6.29 1.48 -1.95
C GLN A 34 -6.80 1.13 -0.55
N LEU A 35 -6.36 1.86 0.47
CA LEU A 35 -6.81 1.70 1.85
C LEU A 35 -8.32 1.87 2.00
N THR A 36 -8.88 2.88 1.33
CA THR A 36 -10.32 3.14 1.33
C THR A 36 -11.11 2.02 0.66
N ILE A 37 -10.61 1.48 -0.46
CA ILE A 37 -11.23 0.37 -1.20
C ILE A 37 -11.17 -0.92 -0.36
N CYS A 38 -9.97 -1.32 0.07
CA CYS A 38 -9.77 -2.55 0.84
C CYS A 38 -10.49 -2.51 2.19
N GLY A 39 -10.62 -1.32 2.79
CA GLY A 39 -11.35 -1.10 4.04
C GLY A 39 -12.87 -0.93 3.88
N ARG A 40 -13.41 -0.81 2.67
CA ARG A 40 -14.82 -0.44 2.44
C ARG A 40 -15.84 -1.41 3.04
N ASN A 41 -15.48 -2.68 3.13
CA ASN A 41 -16.35 -3.75 3.62
C ASN A 41 -16.15 -4.06 5.11
N LEU A 42 -15.31 -3.30 5.81
CA LEU A 42 -15.15 -3.46 7.24
C LEU A 42 -16.40 -2.89 7.97
N PRO A 43 -16.83 -3.45 9.11
CA PRO A 43 -17.96 -2.97 9.89
C PRO A 43 -17.55 -1.71 10.68
N VAL A 44 -17.33 -0.61 9.96
CA VAL A 44 -16.50 0.50 10.43
C VAL A 44 -17.23 1.83 10.63
N GLN A 45 -18.53 1.85 10.39
CA GLN A 45 -19.36 3.05 10.46
C GLN A 45 -19.32 3.73 11.85
N GLN A 46 -18.89 3.01 12.90
CA GLN A 46 -18.84 3.50 14.28
C GLN A 46 -17.58 4.33 14.61
N TYR A 47 -16.54 4.30 13.75
CA TYR A 47 -15.21 4.87 14.04
C TYR A 47 -14.72 5.85 12.95
N GLY A 48 -15.64 6.48 12.22
CA GLY A 48 -15.30 7.44 11.14
C GLY A 48 -15.08 6.81 9.76
N GLY A 49 -15.31 5.50 9.61
CA GLY A 49 -15.32 4.81 8.31
C GLY A 49 -13.94 4.59 7.69
N SER A 50 -13.92 3.89 6.54
CA SER A 50 -12.67 3.46 5.87
C SER A 50 -11.71 4.61 5.55
N TRP A 51 -12.26 5.81 5.39
CA TRP A 51 -11.54 7.06 5.16
C TRP A 51 -10.67 7.51 6.35
N GLN A 52 -11.10 7.27 7.60
CA GLN A 52 -10.36 7.73 8.76
C GLN A 52 -9.05 6.95 8.94
N TRP A 53 -9.07 5.63 8.78
CA TRP A 53 -7.84 4.83 8.85
C TRP A 53 -6.96 5.03 7.62
N SER A 54 -7.54 5.21 6.43
CA SER A 54 -6.74 5.47 5.24
C SER A 54 -5.90 6.74 5.41
N ARG A 55 -6.49 7.82 5.95
CA ARG A 55 -5.76 9.03 6.34
C ARG A 55 -4.77 8.84 7.48
N SER A 56 -5.11 8.03 8.48
CA SER A 56 -4.17 7.73 9.57
C SER A 56 -2.90 7.07 9.04
N VAL A 57 -3.06 6.06 8.19
CA VAL A 57 -1.94 5.34 7.56
C VAL A 57 -1.15 6.26 6.64
N THR A 58 -1.79 7.02 5.75
CA THR A 58 -1.06 7.92 4.84
C THR A 58 -0.37 9.06 5.58
N SER A 59 -0.94 9.54 6.69
CA SER A 59 -0.29 10.51 7.59
C SER A 59 0.95 9.91 8.27
N THR A 60 0.89 8.67 8.74
CA THR A 60 2.07 7.97 9.29
C THR A 60 3.14 7.80 8.22
N MET A 61 2.77 7.30 7.03
CA MET A 61 3.67 7.13 5.89
C MET A 61 4.31 8.45 5.43
N LYS A 62 3.58 9.57 5.51
CA LYS A 62 4.10 10.91 5.20
C LYS A 62 5.19 11.37 6.19
N LYS A 63 5.12 10.90 7.44
CA LYS A 63 6.10 11.21 8.49
C LYS A 63 7.34 10.32 8.40
N GLU A 64 7.27 9.20 7.69
CA GLU A 64 8.43 8.34 7.49
C GLU A 64 9.46 9.07 6.61
N SER A 65 10.72 9.04 7.04
CA SER A 65 11.85 9.59 6.28
C SER A 65 12.02 8.86 4.94
N THR A 66 11.52 7.63 4.85
CA THR A 66 11.67 6.70 3.74
C THR A 66 10.30 6.24 3.24
N CYS A 67 10.04 6.31 1.94
CA CYS A 67 8.79 5.79 1.38
C CYS A 67 8.85 4.28 1.19
N ASN A 68 8.61 3.52 2.25
CA ASN A 68 8.47 2.07 2.16
C ASN A 68 7.00 1.66 2.19
N LEU A 69 6.36 1.61 1.02
CA LEU A 69 4.95 1.21 0.90
C LEU A 69 4.66 -0.19 1.48
N ASN A 70 5.68 -1.06 1.62
CA ASN A 70 5.50 -2.36 2.26
C ASN A 70 5.15 -2.28 3.75
N ASN A 71 5.35 -1.13 4.41
CA ASN A 71 4.95 -0.87 5.79
C ASN A 71 3.45 -0.52 5.91
N ALA A 72 2.81 -0.10 4.82
CA ALA A 72 1.43 0.36 4.85
C ALA A 72 0.41 -0.71 5.32
N PRO A 73 0.54 -2.01 5.00
CA PRO A 73 -0.33 -3.06 5.56
C PRO A 73 -0.22 -3.16 7.08
N ASP A 74 0.98 -2.99 7.65
CA ASP A 74 1.21 -3.10 9.09
C ASP A 74 0.61 -1.89 9.83
N HIS A 75 0.80 -0.69 9.28
CA HIS A 75 0.13 0.53 9.77
C HIS A 75 -1.39 0.42 9.69
N PHE A 76 -1.90 -0.16 8.61
CA PHE A 76 -3.33 -0.37 8.44
C PHE A 76 -3.87 -1.39 9.44
N GLN A 77 -3.16 -2.50 9.66
CA GLN A 77 -3.52 -3.48 10.68
C GLN A 77 -3.57 -2.84 12.08
N ALA A 78 -2.53 -2.10 12.48
CA ALA A 78 -2.48 -1.42 13.77
C ALA A 78 -3.62 -0.39 13.94
N ALA A 79 -3.99 0.30 12.86
CA ALA A 79 -5.11 1.23 12.86
C ALA A 79 -6.47 0.54 13.11
N LEU A 80 -6.61 -0.72 12.67
CA LEU A 80 -7.81 -1.52 12.82
C LEU A 80 -7.87 -2.32 14.14
N GLU A 81 -6.73 -2.63 14.76
CA GLU A 81 -6.64 -3.41 16.01
C GLU A 81 -7.46 -2.80 17.17
N ASN A 82 -7.66 -1.48 17.18
CA ASN A 82 -8.46 -0.79 18.20
C ASN A 82 -9.96 -0.69 17.88
N SER A 83 -10.41 -1.21 16.73
CA SER A 83 -11.75 -0.93 16.18
C SER A 83 -12.80 -2.03 16.45
N ASN A 84 -12.50 -3.02 17.32
CA ASN A 84 -13.36 -4.18 17.59
C ASN A 84 -13.85 -4.90 16.30
N ILE A 85 -13.04 -4.87 15.25
CA ILE A 85 -13.33 -5.51 13.97
C ILE A 85 -12.93 -6.97 14.06
N GLY A 86 -13.79 -7.88 13.58
CA GLY A 86 -13.47 -9.30 13.53
C GLY A 86 -12.16 -9.57 12.77
N LYS A 87 -11.27 -10.37 13.37
CA LYS A 87 -9.94 -10.69 12.83
C LYS A 87 -9.96 -11.11 11.35
N ALA A 88 -10.92 -11.93 10.96
CA ALA A 88 -11.06 -12.39 9.57
C ALA A 88 -11.31 -11.24 8.57
N SER A 89 -12.04 -10.20 8.99
CA SER A 89 -12.28 -9.01 8.17
C SER A 89 -11.01 -8.16 8.06
N VAL A 90 -10.27 -8.01 9.16
CA VAL A 90 -8.96 -7.33 9.16
C VAL A 90 -7.98 -8.06 8.24
N ASP A 91 -7.83 -9.39 8.36
CA ASP A 91 -6.94 -10.20 7.52
C ASP A 91 -7.24 -10.07 6.03
N ARG A 92 -8.52 -10.05 5.65
CA ARG A 92 -8.94 -9.83 4.25
C ARG A 92 -8.55 -8.44 3.74
N ALA A 93 -8.77 -7.40 4.54
CA ALA A 93 -8.44 -6.03 4.16
C ALA A 93 -6.92 -5.81 4.09
N VAL A 94 -6.14 -6.38 5.01
CA VAL A 94 -4.67 -6.36 4.99
C VAL A 94 -4.13 -7.12 3.77
N THR A 95 -4.70 -8.28 3.44
CA THR A 95 -4.33 -9.06 2.26
C THR A 95 -4.60 -8.29 0.96
N CYS A 96 -5.75 -7.60 0.89
CA CYS A 96 -6.08 -6.71 -0.22
C CYS A 96 -5.01 -5.64 -0.42
N ILE A 97 -4.56 -4.97 0.65
CA ILE A 97 -3.51 -3.95 0.57
C ILE A 97 -2.15 -4.53 0.15
N LYS A 98 -1.78 -5.69 0.69
CA LYS A 98 -0.54 -6.39 0.29
C LYS A 98 -0.54 -6.70 -1.21
N ASN A 99 -1.67 -7.15 -1.75
CA ASN A 99 -1.82 -7.40 -3.18
C ASN A 99 -1.79 -6.11 -4.01
N ALA A 100 -2.48 -5.05 -3.55
CA ALA A 100 -2.49 -3.77 -4.23
C ALA A 100 -1.08 -3.16 -4.37
N ILE A 101 -0.26 -3.27 -3.31
CA ILE A 101 1.14 -2.82 -3.33
C ILE A 101 1.99 -3.73 -4.23
N ARG A 102 1.87 -5.05 -4.10
CA ARG A 102 2.69 -6.02 -4.84
C ARG A 102 2.45 -5.97 -6.35
N TYR A 103 1.20 -5.83 -6.77
CA TYR A 103 0.82 -5.90 -8.18
C TYR A 103 0.56 -4.53 -8.81
N SER A 104 0.56 -3.44 -8.02
CA SER A 104 0.08 -2.11 -8.46
C SER A 104 -1.35 -2.15 -9.03
N VAL A 105 -2.17 -3.12 -8.59
CA VAL A 105 -3.54 -3.32 -9.06
C VAL A 105 -4.49 -2.67 -8.06
N CYS A 106 -5.35 -1.77 -8.54
CA CYS A 106 -6.50 -1.30 -7.75
C CYS A 106 -7.46 -2.48 -7.55
N CYS A 107 -7.79 -2.78 -6.29
CA CYS A 107 -8.89 -3.69 -5.97
C CYS A 107 -10.26 -3.07 -6.28
#